data_AF-A0A0M3I0I7-F1
#
_entry.id   AF-A0A0M3I0I7-F1
#
_cell.length_a   1.000
_cell.length_b   1.000
_cell.length_c   1.000
_cell.angle_alpha   90.00
_cell.angle_beta   90.00
_cell.angle_gamma   90.00
#
_symmetry.space_group_name_H-M   'P 1'
#
loop_
_entity.id
_entity.type
_entity.pdbx_description
1 polymer ?
#
loop_
_entity_poly.entity_id
_entity_poly.type
_entity_poly.pdbx_seq_one_letter_code
_entity_poly.pdbx_strand_id
1 'polypeptide(L)'
;MNHRRYNPLREEWVIVAANRVNRPWQGATEADTKTKAGFTTLATINPLAPGGKRANAMNHRRYNPLREEWVIVAANRVNRPWQGATEADTKTKAGFTTLATINPLAPGGKRANGKTSPHYTSTYVFENDFPSLTDDGNRDEDPSELVSDQLYQSHTIRGTCRVLCYHPDSELSMARMSIEQIEAVIDLWIAQMDELQSKYECVQIFENKGAVVGCSNPHPHGQLWASNFLPTYPAKEYNTQKVPSDFYR
;
A
#
# COMPACT_ATOMS: atom_id res chain seq x y z
N MET A 1 -17.36 -24.15 -28.46
CA MET A 1 -17.30 -22.69 -28.26
C MET A 1 -17.70 -22.37 -26.83
N ASN A 2 -16.76 -21.92 -26.01
CA ASN A 2 -16.94 -21.05 -24.84
C ASN A 2 -15.55 -20.80 -24.26
N HIS A 3 -14.85 -19.85 -24.87
CA HIS A 3 -13.54 -19.40 -24.42
C HIS A 3 -13.69 -18.54 -23.16
N ARG A 4 -13.42 -19.09 -21.98
CA ARG A 4 -13.10 -18.26 -20.81
C ARG A 4 -11.61 -17.97 -20.84
N ARG A 5 -11.28 -16.72 -21.17
CA ARG A 5 -9.92 -16.16 -21.07
C ARG A 5 -9.85 -15.35 -19.79
N TYR A 6 -8.89 -15.66 -18.92
CA TYR A 6 -8.19 -14.69 -18.06
C TYR A 6 -6.95 -15.33 -17.42
N ASN A 7 -6.02 -14.47 -16.98
CA ASN A 7 -4.73 -14.66 -16.31
C ASN A 7 -3.55 -14.84 -17.28
N PRO A 8 -2.51 -13.97 -17.21
CA PRO A 8 -1.56 -14.05 -16.11
C PRO A 8 -0.89 -12.73 -15.74
N LEU A 9 -0.71 -12.51 -14.45
CA LEU A 9 0.55 -12.20 -13.77
C LEU A 9 0.13 -11.92 -12.32
N ARG A 10 0.82 -12.56 -11.37
CA ARG A 10 0.64 -12.29 -9.94
C ARG A 10 0.98 -10.84 -9.68
N GLU A 11 -0.04 -9.99 -9.72
CA GLU A 11 -0.01 -8.68 -9.12
C GLU A 11 -0.42 -8.89 -7.67
N GLU A 12 0.57 -8.88 -6.78
CA GLU A 12 0.32 -8.56 -5.39
C GLU A 12 -0.24 -7.14 -5.39
N TRP A 13 -1.57 -7.03 -5.30
CA TRP A 13 -2.22 -5.74 -5.14
C TRP A 13 -2.01 -5.31 -3.70
N VAL A 14 -0.81 -4.78 -3.41
CA VAL A 14 -0.60 -3.90 -2.27
C VAL A 14 -1.06 -2.52 -2.73
N ILE A 15 -2.26 -2.11 -2.33
CA ILE A 15 -2.65 -0.71 -2.50
C ILE A 15 -1.85 0.05 -1.45
N VAL A 16 -0.71 0.63 -1.85
CA VAL A 16 -0.02 1.63 -1.02
C VAL A 16 -0.81 2.91 -1.12
N ALA A 17 -1.56 3.24 -0.07
CA ALA A 17 -2.39 4.43 -0.05
C ALA A 17 -1.55 5.71 0.10
N ALA A 18 -0.44 5.66 0.86
CA ALA A 18 0.52 6.74 0.98
C ALA A 18 1.80 6.28 1.69
N ASN A 19 2.92 6.91 1.32
CA ASN A 19 4.20 6.90 2.04
C ASN A 19 4.63 8.33 2.32
N ARG A 20 4.86 8.68 3.60
CA ARG A 20 5.44 9.99 3.97
C ARG A 20 6.76 9.78 4.71
N VAL A 21 7.79 10.43 4.21
CA VAL A 21 9.13 10.53 4.83
C VAL A 21 9.22 11.88 5.51
N ASN A 22 9.49 11.90 6.81
CA ASN A 22 9.55 13.13 7.59
C ASN A 22 10.74 14.00 7.14
N ARG A 23 10.48 15.25 6.71
CA ARG A 23 11.53 16.22 6.25
C ARG A 23 11.62 17.40 7.22
N PRO A 24 12.82 17.92 7.51
CA PRO A 24 12.97 19.27 8.06
C PRO A 24 12.57 20.30 6.99
N TRP A 25 11.62 21.18 7.32
CA TRP A 25 11.17 22.27 6.45
C TRP A 25 12.22 23.38 6.44
N GLN A 26 12.86 23.64 5.29
CA GLN A 26 13.60 24.89 5.05
C GLN A 26 12.73 25.77 4.17
N GLY A 27 12.27 26.89 4.73
CA GLY A 27 11.27 27.77 4.14
C GLY A 27 11.70 28.36 2.80
N ALA A 28 10.76 28.40 1.86
CA ALA A 28 10.84 29.23 0.67
C ALA A 28 9.98 30.48 0.90
N THR A 29 10.62 31.64 0.76
CA THR A 29 10.03 32.97 0.90
C THR A 29 9.02 33.29 -0.20
N GLU A 30 7.93 33.95 0.19
CA GLU A 30 6.90 34.52 -0.68
C GLU A 30 7.44 35.63 -1.59
N ALA A 31 7.22 35.51 -2.90
CA ALA A 31 6.86 36.58 -3.83
C ALA A 31 6.67 36.00 -5.23
N ASP A 32 5.43 35.91 -5.73
CA ASP A 32 4.94 36.84 -6.76
C ASP A 32 3.53 36.48 -7.27
N THR A 33 2.80 37.55 -7.57
CA THR A 33 1.35 37.62 -7.78
C THR A 33 0.86 37.20 -9.17
N LYS A 34 -0.34 36.57 -9.16
CA LYS A 34 -1.48 36.69 -10.11
C LYS A 34 -1.20 36.59 -11.63
N THR A 35 -1.66 35.47 -12.20
CA THR A 35 -2.34 35.46 -13.51
C THR A 35 -3.48 34.44 -13.50
N LYS A 36 -4.70 34.90 -13.83
CA LYS A 36 -5.90 34.08 -14.04
C LYS A 36 -5.93 33.54 -15.48
N ALA A 37 -6.62 32.40 -15.60
CA ALA A 37 -7.15 31.75 -16.82
C ALA A 37 -6.19 30.83 -17.59
N GLY A 38 -6.53 29.53 -17.55
CA GLY A 38 -5.92 28.49 -18.37
C GLY A 38 -6.02 27.12 -17.69
N PHE A 39 -7.19 26.50 -17.67
CA PHE A 39 -7.28 25.06 -17.46
C PHE A 39 -6.66 24.39 -18.69
N THR A 40 -5.34 24.19 -18.66
CA THR A 40 -4.67 23.31 -19.61
C THR A 40 -4.86 21.90 -19.09
N THR A 41 -5.78 21.17 -19.69
CA THR A 41 -5.90 19.71 -19.57
C THR A 41 -4.49 19.14 -19.73
N LEU A 42 -3.92 18.57 -18.66
CA LEU A 42 -2.67 17.84 -18.75
C LEU A 42 -2.88 16.77 -19.81
N ALA A 43 -2.22 16.96 -20.94
CA ALA A 43 -2.23 16.05 -22.05
C ALA A 43 -1.95 14.65 -21.48
N THR A 44 -2.89 13.74 -21.70
CA THR A 44 -2.64 12.31 -21.70
C THR A 44 -1.29 12.11 -22.38
N ILE A 45 -0.27 11.71 -21.64
CA ILE A 45 1.00 11.30 -22.23
C ILE A 45 0.65 10.03 -23.00
N ASN A 46 0.26 10.24 -24.24
CA ASN A 46 0.02 9.22 -25.23
C ASN A 46 1.41 8.69 -25.56
N PRO A 47 1.79 7.46 -25.19
CA PRO A 47 3.10 6.93 -25.54
C PRO A 47 3.04 6.43 -26.98
N LEU A 48 2.63 7.29 -27.91
CA LEU A 48 2.44 6.95 -29.31
C LEU A 48 2.79 8.18 -30.14
N ALA A 49 4.07 8.31 -30.45
CA ALA A 49 4.48 9.09 -31.61
C ALA A 49 3.75 8.54 -32.85
N PRO A 50 3.07 9.37 -33.66
CA PRO A 50 2.39 8.91 -34.85
C PRO A 50 3.44 8.55 -35.91
N GLY A 51 3.60 7.25 -36.19
CA GLY A 51 4.44 6.77 -37.30
C GLY A 51 5.47 5.68 -36.98
N GLY A 52 5.63 5.28 -35.72
CA GLY A 52 6.53 4.18 -35.35
C GLY A 52 5.91 2.81 -35.68
N LYS A 53 6.48 2.09 -36.65
CA LYS A 53 6.16 0.67 -36.92
C LYS A 53 6.18 -0.11 -35.59
N ARG A 54 5.15 -0.92 -35.34
CA ARG A 54 5.02 -1.81 -34.17
C ARG A 54 6.36 -2.47 -33.86
N ALA A 55 6.89 -2.25 -32.65
CA ALA A 55 7.93 -3.11 -32.11
C ALA A 55 7.35 -4.53 -32.03
N ASN A 56 7.71 -5.34 -33.01
CA ASN A 56 7.25 -6.69 -33.23
C ASN A 56 7.74 -7.59 -32.09
N ALA A 57 6.81 -8.24 -31.38
CA ALA A 57 6.88 -9.61 -30.80
C ALA A 57 8.09 -10.09 -29.97
N MET A 58 9.11 -9.26 -29.70
CA MET A 58 10.33 -9.67 -29.00
C MET A 58 10.29 -9.37 -27.50
N ASN A 59 10.86 -10.29 -26.71
CA ASN A 59 11.11 -10.07 -25.28
C ASN A 59 12.04 -8.86 -25.13
N HIS A 60 11.71 -7.96 -24.21
CA HIS A 60 12.51 -6.75 -23.93
C HIS A 60 12.53 -6.47 -22.43
N ARG A 61 13.34 -5.50 -21.99
CA ARG A 61 13.32 -5.00 -20.62
C ARG A 61 12.77 -3.58 -20.59
N ARG A 62 12.02 -3.24 -19.54
CA ARG A 62 11.59 -1.88 -19.24
C ARG A 62 12.21 -1.45 -17.91
N TYR A 63 12.73 -0.23 -17.87
CA TYR A 63 13.32 0.34 -16.67
C TYR A 63 12.25 1.04 -15.83
N ASN A 64 12.26 0.79 -14.52
CA ASN A 64 11.49 1.53 -13.54
C ASN A 64 12.43 2.57 -12.87
N PRO A 65 12.33 3.86 -13.22
CA PRO A 65 13.24 4.88 -12.71
C PRO A 65 13.02 5.19 -11.22
N LEU A 66 11.84 4.91 -10.65
CA LEU A 66 11.59 5.13 -9.23
C LEU A 66 12.37 4.16 -8.34
N ARG A 67 12.59 2.92 -8.82
CA ARG A 67 13.24 1.85 -8.05
C ARG A 67 14.61 1.44 -8.58
N GLU A 68 15.03 2.02 -9.70
CA GLU A 68 16.23 1.65 -10.45
C GLU A 68 16.30 0.17 -10.84
N GLU A 69 15.14 -0.39 -11.20
CA GLU A 69 14.98 -1.82 -11.47
C GLU A 69 14.56 -2.04 -12.93
N TRP A 70 14.99 -3.17 -13.50
CA TRP A 70 14.57 -3.57 -14.83
C TRP A 70 13.62 -4.77 -14.77
N VAL A 71 12.52 -4.67 -15.50
CA VAL A 71 11.53 -5.75 -15.63
C VAL A 71 11.60 -6.36 -17.01
N ILE A 72 11.69 -7.69 -17.10
CA ILE A 72 11.60 -8.42 -18.36
C ILE A 72 10.13 -8.50 -18.79
N VAL A 73 9.82 -8.00 -19.98
CA VAL A 73 8.51 -8.07 -20.62
C VAL A 73 8.56 -9.14 -21.70
N ALA A 74 7.91 -10.27 -21.43
CA ALA A 74 7.85 -11.43 -22.32
C ALA A 74 6.40 -11.83 -22.61
N ALA A 75 5.72 -11.12 -23.51
CA ALA A 75 4.28 -11.24 -23.76
C ALA A 75 3.84 -12.68 -24.13
N ASN A 76 4.69 -13.46 -24.81
CA ASN A 76 4.36 -14.83 -25.22
C ASN A 76 4.38 -15.85 -24.05
N ARG A 77 4.87 -15.48 -22.86
CA ARG A 77 4.90 -16.39 -21.68
C ARG A 77 3.52 -16.84 -21.24
N VAL A 78 2.49 -16.03 -21.47
CA VAL A 78 1.08 -16.33 -21.15
C VAL A 78 0.58 -17.59 -21.85
N ASN A 79 1.10 -17.87 -23.05
CA ASN A 79 0.64 -18.99 -23.87
C ASN A 79 1.27 -20.33 -23.47
N ARG A 80 2.12 -20.35 -22.44
CA ARG A 80 2.71 -21.61 -21.96
C ARG A 80 1.59 -22.48 -21.40
N PRO A 81 1.49 -23.76 -21.79
CA PRO A 81 0.54 -24.68 -21.18
C PRO A 81 0.69 -24.69 -19.66
N TRP A 82 -0.39 -24.39 -18.95
CA TRP A 82 -0.44 -24.40 -17.50
C TRP A 82 -1.05 -25.73 -17.02
N GLN A 83 -0.28 -26.48 -16.24
CA GLN A 83 -0.72 -27.71 -15.56
C GLN A 83 -0.51 -27.62 -14.04
N GLY A 84 -0.18 -26.42 -13.54
CA GLY A 84 0.07 -26.16 -12.13
C GLY A 84 -1.21 -25.85 -11.36
N ALA A 85 -1.04 -25.33 -10.14
CA ALA A 85 -2.14 -24.96 -9.25
C ALA A 85 -3.17 -24.05 -9.95
N THR A 86 -4.46 -24.37 -9.81
CA THR A 86 -5.56 -23.51 -10.24
C THR A 86 -6.20 -22.91 -9.01
N GLU A 87 -6.39 -21.60 -9.01
CA GLU A 87 -7.09 -20.93 -7.93
C GLU A 87 -8.57 -21.35 -7.95
N ALA A 88 -9.14 -21.59 -6.77
CA ALA A 88 -10.58 -21.84 -6.66
C ALA A 88 -11.34 -20.56 -7.07
N ASP A 89 -12.41 -20.73 -7.84
CA ASP A 89 -13.32 -19.63 -8.19
C ASP A 89 -13.94 -19.11 -6.88
N THR A 90 -13.51 -17.94 -6.39
CA THR A 90 -14.06 -17.30 -5.18
C THR A 90 -15.45 -16.69 -5.45
N LYS A 91 -16.30 -17.42 -6.20
CA LYS A 91 -17.73 -17.14 -6.38
C LYS A 91 -18.56 -17.61 -5.21
N THR A 92 -17.94 -18.14 -4.16
CA THR A 92 -18.53 -18.02 -2.83
C THR A 92 -18.82 -16.55 -2.64
N LYS A 93 -20.11 -16.18 -2.73
CA LYS A 93 -20.64 -15.03 -2.03
C LYS A 93 -19.84 -14.99 -0.73
N ALA A 94 -19.08 -13.93 -0.50
CA ALA A 94 -18.65 -13.69 0.86
C ALA A 94 -19.96 -13.78 1.67
N GLY A 95 -19.98 -14.84 2.44
CA GLY A 95 -21.11 -15.32 3.20
C GLY A 95 -20.44 -15.63 4.51
N PHE A 96 -19.87 -14.60 5.12
CA PHE A 96 -19.11 -14.72 6.36
C PHE A 96 -20.00 -14.44 7.57
N THR A 97 -21.30 -14.72 7.42
CA THR A 97 -22.16 -15.13 8.52
C THR A 97 -22.03 -16.64 8.71
N THR A 98 -20.89 -17.12 9.21
CA THR A 98 -20.94 -18.34 10.01
C THR A 98 -21.62 -17.94 11.33
N LEU A 99 -22.89 -18.33 11.45
CA LEU A 99 -23.90 -18.02 12.47
C LEU A 99 -23.52 -18.22 13.96
N ALA A 100 -22.24 -18.41 14.32
CA ALA A 100 -21.82 -18.61 15.70
C ALA A 100 -21.06 -17.43 16.32
N THR A 101 -20.33 -16.61 15.54
CA THR A 101 -19.48 -15.53 16.10
C THR A 101 -19.35 -14.36 15.13
N ILE A 102 -19.60 -13.14 15.63
CA ILE A 102 -19.36 -11.88 14.91
C ILE A 102 -17.87 -11.81 14.53
N ASN A 103 -17.57 -11.43 13.28
CA ASN A 103 -16.19 -11.24 12.81
C ASN A 103 -15.42 -10.32 13.78
N PRO A 104 -14.20 -10.67 14.23
CA PRO A 104 -13.40 -9.86 15.17
C PRO A 104 -13.24 -8.38 14.80
N LEU A 105 -13.20 -8.06 13.51
CA LEU A 105 -13.05 -6.70 13.00
C LEU A 105 -14.38 -5.95 12.87
N ALA A 106 -15.51 -6.67 12.83
CA ALA A 106 -16.83 -6.06 12.71
C ALA A 106 -17.30 -5.44 14.05
N PRO A 107 -18.30 -4.54 14.01
CA PRO A 107 -18.90 -3.96 15.21
C PRO A 107 -19.39 -5.03 16.20
N GLY A 108 -18.94 -4.98 17.45
CA GLY A 108 -19.26 -5.98 18.48
C GLY A 108 -18.46 -7.30 18.36
N GLY A 109 -17.55 -7.40 17.40
CA GLY A 109 -16.63 -8.52 17.25
C GLY A 109 -15.62 -8.61 18.38
N LYS A 110 -15.36 -9.83 18.88
CA LYS A 110 -14.32 -10.07 19.89
C LYS A 110 -12.99 -10.35 19.21
N ARG A 111 -11.98 -9.53 19.50
CA ARG A 111 -10.62 -9.64 18.96
C ARG A 111 -9.78 -10.69 19.69
N ALA A 112 -8.61 -11.00 19.12
CA ALA A 112 -7.73 -12.05 19.62
C ALA A 112 -7.20 -11.74 21.03
N ASN A 113 -6.99 -10.47 21.35
CA ASN A 113 -6.64 -10.02 22.71
C ASN A 113 -7.84 -9.98 23.68
N GLY A 114 -9.02 -10.45 23.26
CA GLY A 114 -10.23 -10.47 24.06
C GLY A 114 -11.01 -9.16 24.13
N LYS A 115 -10.48 -8.05 23.58
CA LYS A 115 -11.21 -6.77 23.48
C LYS A 115 -12.33 -6.86 22.46
N THR A 116 -13.42 -6.15 22.72
CA THR A 116 -14.54 -6.06 21.78
C THR A 116 -14.43 -4.79 20.96
N SER A 117 -14.55 -4.92 19.63
CA SER A 117 -14.64 -3.78 18.72
C SER A 117 -15.91 -2.98 19.01
N PRO A 118 -15.83 -1.64 19.12
CA PRO A 118 -16.99 -0.81 19.43
C PRO A 118 -18.06 -0.93 18.34
N HIS A 119 -19.28 -0.47 18.63
CA HIS A 119 -20.34 -0.38 17.64
C HIS A 119 -20.14 0.82 16.69
N TYR A 120 -19.03 0.82 15.93
CA TYR A 120 -18.69 1.89 15.00
C TYR A 120 -19.62 1.86 13.76
N THR A 121 -19.88 3.03 13.18
CA THR A 121 -20.83 3.20 12.06
C THR A 121 -20.16 3.60 10.74
N SER A 122 -18.86 3.91 10.77
CA SER A 122 -18.06 4.29 9.60
C SER A 122 -16.70 3.59 9.66
N THR A 123 -15.60 4.32 9.84
CA THR A 123 -14.26 3.77 10.01
C THR A 123 -13.95 3.48 11.48
N TYR A 124 -13.00 2.57 11.71
CA TYR A 124 -12.49 2.24 13.04
C TYR A 124 -11.00 1.88 12.98
N VAL A 125 -10.23 2.38 13.95
CA VAL A 125 -8.79 2.09 14.06
C VAL A 125 -8.45 1.54 15.43
N PHE A 126 -7.54 0.57 15.46
CA PHE A 126 -6.96 0.04 16.68
C PHE A 126 -5.53 -0.46 16.45
N GLU A 127 -4.74 -0.53 17.52
CA GLU A 127 -3.41 -1.15 17.52
C GLU A 127 -3.54 -2.65 17.20
N ASN A 128 -2.70 -3.15 16.30
CA ASN A 128 -2.71 -4.55 15.89
C ASN A 128 -2.41 -5.44 17.10
N ASP A 129 -3.23 -6.47 17.30
CA ASP A 129 -3.07 -7.43 18.41
C ASP A 129 -1.77 -8.26 18.28
N PHE A 130 -1.20 -8.36 17.07
CA PHE A 130 0.04 -9.06 16.76
C PHE A 130 0.96 -8.16 15.92
N PRO A 131 1.57 -7.12 16.51
CA PRO A 131 2.30 -6.12 15.75
C PRO A 131 3.69 -6.63 15.33
N SER A 132 4.09 -6.33 14.09
CA SER A 132 5.45 -6.61 13.57
C SER A 132 6.49 -5.64 14.12
N LEU A 133 6.05 -4.47 14.59
CA LEU A 133 6.87 -3.41 15.15
C LEU A 133 6.34 -3.07 16.54
N THR A 134 7.25 -2.94 17.51
CA THR A 134 6.92 -2.55 18.88
C THR A 134 7.68 -1.30 19.27
N ASP A 135 7.08 -0.50 20.15
CA ASP A 135 7.70 0.68 20.71
C ASP A 135 7.65 0.54 22.24
N ASP A 136 8.81 0.50 22.88
CA ASP A 136 8.96 0.39 24.32
C ASP A 136 8.94 1.76 25.02
N GLY A 137 8.84 2.85 24.24
CA GLY A 137 8.83 4.22 24.73
C GLY A 137 10.20 4.73 25.18
N ASN A 138 11.25 3.89 25.18
CA ASN A 138 12.60 4.31 25.46
C ASN A 138 13.13 5.02 24.21
N ARG A 139 13.22 6.35 24.24
CA ARG A 139 13.74 7.16 23.13
C ARG A 139 15.20 7.57 23.31
N ASP A 140 15.76 7.32 24.49
CA ASP A 140 17.09 7.77 24.89
C ASP A 140 18.17 6.81 24.42
N GLU A 141 17.83 5.54 24.19
CA GLU A 141 18.68 4.59 23.48
C GLU A 141 18.45 4.73 21.97
N ASP A 142 19.53 5.02 21.23
CA ASP A 142 19.53 4.89 19.79
C ASP A 142 19.61 3.39 19.43
N PRO A 143 18.53 2.76 18.93
CA PRO A 143 18.54 1.35 18.57
C PRO A 143 19.39 1.09 17.32
N SER A 144 19.98 2.15 16.75
CA SER A 144 20.91 2.07 15.63
C SER A 144 22.28 1.50 16.00
N GLU A 145 22.56 1.15 17.28
CA GLU A 145 23.79 0.43 17.63
C GLU A 145 23.88 -0.88 16.83
N LEU A 146 24.68 -0.80 15.76
CA LEU A 146 25.02 -1.89 14.88
C LEU A 146 25.79 -2.93 15.69
N VAL A 147 25.13 -4.03 16.03
CA VAL A 147 25.87 -5.27 16.28
C VAL A 147 26.32 -5.76 14.91
N SER A 148 27.59 -5.51 14.56
CA SER A 148 28.04 -5.76 13.19
C SER A 148 29.47 -6.28 13.01
N ASP A 149 29.61 -7.12 11.97
CA ASP A 149 30.76 -7.15 11.07
C ASP A 149 30.33 -6.71 9.63
N GLN A 150 31.21 -6.82 8.64
CA GLN A 150 30.92 -6.41 7.26
C GLN A 150 29.84 -7.25 6.54
N LEU A 151 29.60 -8.48 6.95
CA LEU A 151 28.64 -9.42 6.34
C LEU A 151 27.37 -9.59 7.18
N TYR A 152 27.47 -9.47 8.49
CA TYR A 152 26.38 -9.68 9.44
C TYR A 152 26.08 -8.38 10.18
N GLN A 153 25.06 -7.68 9.69
CA GLN A 153 24.58 -6.42 10.27
C GLN A 153 23.16 -6.62 10.80
N SER A 154 22.93 -6.16 12.03
CA SER A 154 21.60 -6.16 12.63
C SER A 154 21.35 -4.83 13.36
N HIS A 155 20.11 -4.39 13.34
CA HIS A 155 19.64 -3.18 14.01
C HIS A 155 18.38 -3.50 14.78
N THR A 156 18.22 -2.86 15.93
CA THR A 156 16.94 -2.85 16.63
C THR A 156 15.99 -1.91 15.90
N ILE A 157 14.72 -2.31 15.78
CA ILE A 157 13.68 -1.51 15.12
C ILE A 157 12.56 -1.17 16.09
N ARG A 158 11.98 0.01 15.94
CA ARG A 158 10.85 0.50 16.74
C ARG A 158 9.73 0.99 15.85
N GLY A 159 8.50 0.83 16.31
CA GLY A 159 7.34 1.26 15.56
C GLY A 159 6.00 0.86 16.15
N THR A 160 4.94 1.17 15.41
CA THR A 160 3.56 0.73 15.71
C THR A 160 2.94 0.13 14.46
N CYS A 161 2.08 -0.86 14.66
CA CYS A 161 1.22 -1.44 13.63
C CYS A 161 -0.24 -1.23 14.02
N ARG A 162 -1.04 -0.64 13.13
CA ARG A 162 -2.48 -0.42 13.31
C ARG A 162 -3.28 -1.13 12.24
N VAL A 163 -4.49 -1.53 12.60
CA VAL A 163 -5.53 -2.04 11.68
C VAL A 163 -6.57 -0.95 11.48
N LEU A 164 -6.92 -0.69 10.22
CA LEU A 164 -7.83 0.37 9.78
C LEU A 164 -9.08 -0.26 9.16
N CYS A 165 -10.13 -0.48 9.93
CA CYS A 165 -11.43 -0.93 9.41
C CYS A 165 -12.09 0.20 8.62
N TYR A 166 -12.50 -0.11 7.38
CA TYR A 166 -13.04 0.89 6.46
C TYR A 166 -14.55 1.07 6.57
N HIS A 167 -15.28 0.03 7.00
CA HIS A 167 -16.74 0.08 7.09
C HIS A 167 -17.28 -1.01 8.05
N PRO A 168 -18.44 -0.83 8.72
CA PRO A 168 -19.02 -1.85 9.59
C PRO A 168 -19.46 -3.14 8.88
N ASP A 169 -19.89 -3.03 7.62
CA ASP A 169 -20.32 -4.17 6.80
C ASP A 169 -19.13 -5.00 6.32
N SER A 170 -19.05 -6.25 6.78
CA SER A 170 -17.98 -7.20 6.42
C SER A 170 -18.09 -7.72 4.99
N GLU A 171 -19.23 -7.54 4.33
CA GLU A 171 -19.50 -7.98 2.96
C GLU A 171 -19.20 -6.87 1.93
N LEU A 172 -18.89 -5.66 2.41
CA LEU A 172 -18.54 -4.54 1.58
C LEU A 172 -17.05 -4.60 1.22
N SER A 173 -16.73 -4.16 0.01
CA SER A 173 -15.35 -3.94 -0.42
C SER A 173 -15.19 -2.48 -0.81
N MET A 174 -13.99 -1.90 -0.71
CA MET A 174 -13.75 -0.50 -1.08
C MET A 174 -14.26 -0.15 -2.49
N ALA A 175 -14.14 -1.07 -3.46
CA ALA A 175 -14.66 -0.88 -4.83
C ALA A 175 -16.19 -0.80 -4.95
N ARG A 176 -16.93 -1.12 -3.89
CA ARG A 176 -18.40 -1.08 -3.81
C ARG A 176 -18.90 -0.03 -2.82
N MET A 177 -17.99 0.70 -2.17
CA MET A 177 -18.33 1.80 -1.27
C MET A 177 -18.84 3.00 -2.08
N SER A 178 -19.68 3.83 -1.45
CA SER A 178 -20.02 5.15 -2.00
C SER A 178 -18.80 6.08 -1.95
N ILE A 179 -18.88 7.21 -2.65
CA ILE A 179 -17.80 8.21 -2.64
C ILE A 179 -17.60 8.74 -1.22
N GLU A 180 -18.70 9.04 -0.51
CA GLU A 180 -18.67 9.56 0.86
C GLU A 180 -18.03 8.56 1.84
N GLN A 181 -18.25 7.26 1.63
CA GLN A 181 -17.61 6.21 2.42
C GLN A 181 -16.10 6.13 2.12
N ILE A 182 -15.69 6.31 0.86
CA ILE A 182 -14.28 6.34 0.48
C ILE A 182 -13.59 7.60 1.03
N GLU A 183 -14.25 8.75 1.01
CA GLU A 183 -13.77 9.98 1.63
C GLU A 183 -13.50 9.78 3.13
N ALA A 184 -14.41 9.12 3.86
CA ALA A 184 -14.20 8.79 5.27
C ALA A 184 -12.97 7.88 5.51
N VAL A 185 -12.65 6.99 4.56
CA VAL A 185 -11.44 6.15 4.60
C VAL A 185 -10.19 6.99 4.35
N ILE A 186 -10.24 7.92 3.40
CA ILE A 186 -9.12 8.84 3.11
C ILE A 186 -8.87 9.77 4.30
N ASP A 187 -9.93 10.31 4.91
CA ASP A 187 -9.84 11.14 6.12
C ASP A 187 -9.21 10.36 7.28
N LEU A 188 -9.56 9.08 7.45
CA LEU A 188 -8.90 8.20 8.40
C LEU A 188 -7.40 8.08 8.10
N TRP A 189 -7.01 7.83 6.84
CA TRP A 189 -5.61 7.72 6.46
C TRP A 189 -4.82 8.99 6.76
N ILE A 190 -5.38 10.16 6.44
CA ILE A 190 -4.78 11.47 6.71
C ILE A 190 -4.60 11.65 8.22
N ALA A 191 -5.66 11.43 9.01
CA ALA A 191 -5.62 11.60 10.45
C ALA A 191 -4.56 10.69 11.11
N GLN A 192 -4.46 9.44 10.65
CA GLN A 192 -3.47 8.50 11.18
C GLN A 192 -2.04 8.82 10.76
N MET A 193 -1.85 9.31 9.53
CA MET A 193 -0.56 9.80 9.08
C MET A 193 -0.12 11.05 9.88
N ASP A 194 -1.03 12.00 10.08
CA ASP A 194 -0.73 13.23 10.80
C ASP A 194 -0.39 13.01 12.28
N GLU A 195 -1.03 12.03 12.91
CA GLU A 195 -0.73 11.63 14.28
C GLU A 195 0.68 11.03 14.44
N LEU A 196 1.14 10.27 13.44
CA LEU A 196 2.32 9.42 13.55
C LEU A 196 3.58 10.00 12.90
N GLN A 197 3.43 10.89 11.91
CA GLN A 197 4.55 11.44 11.14
C GLN A 197 5.59 12.19 11.98
N SER A 198 5.19 12.82 13.09
CA SER A 198 6.13 13.54 13.97
C SER A 198 6.93 12.61 14.89
N LYS A 199 6.48 11.36 15.02
CA LYS A 199 7.05 10.35 15.93
C LYS A 199 7.94 9.33 15.22
N TYR A 200 7.65 9.06 13.95
CA TYR A 200 8.30 8.01 13.16
C TYR A 200 8.87 8.57 11.86
N GLU A 201 9.91 7.92 11.33
CA GLU A 201 10.59 8.37 10.10
C GLU A 201 9.72 8.07 8.86
N CYS A 202 9.06 6.91 8.87
CA CYS A 202 8.20 6.46 7.79
C CYS A 202 6.86 5.97 8.33
N VAL A 203 5.77 6.44 7.71
CA VAL A 203 4.40 5.92 7.88
C VAL A 203 3.94 5.31 6.56
N GLN A 204 3.69 4.00 6.55
CA GLN A 204 3.28 3.21 5.40
C GLN A 204 1.86 2.71 5.60
N ILE A 205 0.92 3.17 4.77
CA ILE A 205 -0.46 2.68 4.73
C ILE A 205 -0.61 1.71 3.56
N PHE A 206 -1.19 0.54 3.82
CA PHE A 206 -1.39 -0.48 2.79
C PHE A 206 -2.63 -1.36 3.01
N GLU A 207 -3.16 -1.96 1.94
CA GLU A 207 -4.22 -2.96 1.99
C GLU A 207 -3.76 -4.25 1.30
N ASN A 208 -4.00 -5.40 1.95
CA ASN A 208 -3.86 -6.72 1.35
C ASN A 208 -5.26 -7.29 1.10
N LYS A 209 -5.70 -7.37 -0.16
CA LYS A 209 -7.06 -7.78 -0.52
C LYS A 209 -7.14 -9.16 -1.18
N GLY A 210 -7.85 -10.07 -0.52
CA GLY A 210 -8.20 -11.39 -1.04
C GLY A 210 -7.27 -12.50 -0.53
N ALA A 211 -7.80 -13.72 -0.49
CA ALA A 211 -7.08 -14.87 0.06
C ALA A 211 -5.75 -15.17 -0.66
N VAL A 212 -5.69 -14.86 -1.96
CA VAL A 212 -4.51 -15.08 -2.82
C VAL A 212 -3.30 -14.22 -2.41
N VAL A 213 -3.52 -13.07 -1.77
CA VAL A 213 -2.45 -12.15 -1.31
C VAL A 213 -2.25 -12.20 0.21
N GLY A 214 -2.71 -13.27 0.88
CA GLY A 214 -2.50 -13.48 2.31
C GLY A 214 -3.47 -12.73 3.23
N CYS A 215 -4.61 -12.26 2.73
CA CYS A 215 -5.66 -11.66 3.56
C CYS A 215 -6.35 -12.76 4.40
N SER A 216 -6.15 -12.73 5.72
CA SER A 216 -6.70 -13.72 6.66
C SER A 216 -8.09 -13.37 7.18
N ASN A 217 -8.55 -12.12 7.02
CA ASN A 217 -9.86 -11.65 7.48
C ASN A 217 -10.61 -10.92 6.34
N PRO A 218 -11.85 -11.35 6.00
CA PRO A 218 -12.61 -10.81 4.87
C PRO A 218 -13.19 -9.41 5.10
N HIS A 219 -13.20 -8.90 6.33
CA HIS A 219 -13.73 -7.58 6.65
C HIS A 219 -12.92 -6.47 5.93
N PRO A 220 -13.55 -5.43 5.37
CA PRO A 220 -12.81 -4.39 4.63
C PRO A 220 -11.91 -3.59 5.57
N HIS A 221 -10.60 -3.79 5.44
CA HIS A 221 -9.61 -3.12 6.26
C HIS A 221 -8.29 -2.90 5.52
N GLY A 222 -7.56 -1.89 5.96
CA GLY A 222 -6.14 -1.70 5.68
C GLY A 222 -5.30 -1.87 6.92
N GLN A 223 -4.01 -1.65 6.75
CA GLN A 223 -3.02 -1.60 7.81
C GLN A 223 -2.18 -0.33 7.66
N LEU A 224 -1.65 0.11 8.80
CA LEU A 224 -0.67 1.18 8.86
C LEU A 224 0.50 0.71 9.70
N TRP A 225 1.69 0.73 9.14
CA TRP A 225 2.93 0.46 9.87
C TRP A 225 3.75 1.75 9.91
N ALA A 226 4.09 2.21 11.11
CA ALA A 226 4.96 3.36 11.32
C ALA A 226 6.28 2.88 11.95
N SER A 227 7.40 3.33 11.41
CA SER A 227 8.74 2.81 11.73
C SER A 227 9.77 3.92 11.92
N ASN A 228 10.76 3.67 12.78
CA ASN A 228 11.89 4.56 13.04
C ASN A 228 13.02 4.45 12.00
N PHE A 229 12.74 3.83 10.86
CA PHE A 229 13.68 3.70 9.74
C PHE A 229 12.90 3.83 8.44
N LEU A 230 13.59 4.07 7.34
CA LEU A 230 12.99 4.09 6.01
C LEU A 230 13.06 2.69 5.37
N PRO A 231 11.92 2.04 5.05
CA PRO A 231 11.94 0.73 4.41
C PRO A 231 12.58 0.76 3.02
N THR A 232 13.04 -0.41 2.54
CA THR A 232 13.85 -0.54 1.31
C THR A 232 13.27 0.19 0.08
N TYR A 233 11.99 -0.04 -0.24
CA TYR A 233 11.38 0.56 -1.41
C TYR A 233 11.14 2.07 -1.27
N PRO A 234 10.53 2.57 -0.16
CA PRO A 234 10.50 3.99 0.14
C PRO A 234 11.88 4.67 0.08
N ALA A 235 12.95 4.01 0.56
CA ALA A 235 14.31 4.54 0.53
C ALA A 235 14.85 4.68 -0.90
N LYS A 236 14.66 3.66 -1.74
CA LYS A 236 15.03 3.72 -3.17
C LYS A 236 14.29 4.86 -3.88
N GLU A 237 12.97 4.90 -3.71
CA GLU A 237 12.12 5.93 -4.33
C GLU A 237 12.48 7.33 -3.87
N TYR A 238 12.79 7.50 -2.58
CA TYR A 238 13.26 8.77 -2.03
C TYR A 238 14.60 9.20 -2.62
N ASN A 239 15.55 8.27 -2.79
CA ASN A 239 16.87 8.59 -3.33
C ASN A 239 16.83 8.94 -4.82
N THR A 240 16.05 8.23 -5.63
CA THR A 240 15.91 8.53 -7.08
C THR A 240 15.25 9.87 -7.33
N GLN A 241 14.28 10.26 -6.50
CA GLN A 241 13.58 11.54 -6.61
C GLN A 241 14.39 12.75 -6.11
N LYS A 242 15.51 12.54 -5.39
CA LYS A 242 16.45 13.61 -5.02
C LYS A 242 17.33 14.07 -6.18
N VAL A 243 17.56 13.20 -7.16
CA VAL A 243 18.45 13.49 -8.28
C VAL A 243 17.76 14.51 -9.20
N PRO A 244 18.42 15.62 -9.59
CA PRO A 244 17.83 16.62 -10.48
C PRO A 244 17.34 16.00 -11.79
N SER A 245 16.21 16.51 -12.31
CA SER A 245 15.54 16.03 -13.53
C SER A 245 16.42 15.96 -14.79
N ASP A 246 17.55 16.66 -14.78
CA ASP A 246 18.48 16.73 -15.91
C ASP A 246 19.30 15.45 -16.10
N PHE A 247 19.29 14.52 -15.14
CA PHE A 247 19.98 13.23 -15.25
C PHE A 247 19.22 12.19 -16.08
N TYR A 248 17.92 12.40 -16.31
CA TYR A 248 17.07 11.47 -17.08
C TYR A 248 16.80 11.92 -18.53
N ARG A 249 17.55 12.92 -19.03
CA ARG A 249 17.47 13.39 -20.43
C ARG A 249 18.45 12.68 -21.35
#